data_AF-A0A948GA30-F1
#
_entry.id   AF-A0A948GA30-F1
#
_cell.length_a   1.000
_cell.length_b   1.000
_cell.length_c   1.000
_cell.angle_alpha   90.00
_cell.angle_beta   90.00
_cell.angle_gamma   90.00
#
_symmetry.space_group_name_H-M   'P 1'
#
loop_
_entity.id
_entity.type
_entity.pdbx_description
1 polymer ?
#
loop_
_entity_poly.entity_id
_entity_poly.type
_entity_poly.pdbx_seq_one_letter_code
_entity_poly.pdbx_strand_id
1 'polypeptide(L)' 'MISHKLILELKQILETDYGLKLTLEEVYEIGSSWISFIETLVKIEMKK' A
#
# COMPACT_ATOMS: atom_id res chain seq x y z
N MET A 1 1.93 -9.29 -6.21
CA MET A 1 1.78 -9.83 -4.83
C MET A 1 2.65 -9.00 -3.91
N ILE A 2 2.08 -8.44 -2.85
CA ILE A 2 2.83 -7.55 -1.94
C ILE A 2 3.74 -8.39 -1.07
N SER A 3 5.01 -8.01 -0.93
CA SER A 3 5.90 -8.72 0.00
C SER A 3 5.46 -8.46 1.45
N HIS A 4 5.55 -9.48 2.29
CA HIS A 4 5.21 -9.35 3.71
C HIS A 4 6.07 -8.28 4.41
N LYS A 5 7.34 -8.15 4.01
CA LYS A 5 8.24 -7.09 4.49
C LYS A 5 7.70 -5.69 4.23
N LEU A 6 7.18 -5.46 3.02
CA LEU A 6 6.61 -4.15 2.65
C LEU A 6 5.34 -3.83 3.45
N ILE A 7 4.51 -4.84 3.76
CA ILE A 7 3.33 -4.68 4.62
C ILE A 7 3.73 -4.28 6.05
N LEU A 8 4.79 -4.89 6.59
CA LEU A 8 5.31 -4.52 7.90
C LEU A 8 5.86 -3.10 7.93
N GLU A 9 6.63 -2.72 6.90
CA GLU A 9 7.14 -1.35 6.75
C GLU A 9 6.00 -0.33 6.63
N LEU A 10 4.97 -0.62 5.83
CA LEU A 10 3.79 0.23 5.69
C LEU A 10 3.04 0.39 7.02
N LYS A 11 2.84 -0.71 7.76
CA LYS A 11 2.22 -0.68 9.09
C LYS A 11 3.00 0.24 10.03
N GLN A 12 4.32 0.16 9.99
CA GLN A 12 5.21 0.94 10.87
C GLN A 12 5.16 2.44 10.53
N ILE A 13 5.10 2.79 9.25
CA ILE A 13 4.91 4.18 8.77
C ILE A 13 3.54 4.72 9.22
N LEU A 14 2.47 3.96 9.00
CA LEU A 14 1.11 4.38 9.38
C LEU A 14 0.97 4.58 10.89
N GLU A 15 1.66 3.77 11.69
CA GLU A 15 1.67 3.90 13.14
C GLU A 15 2.55 5.08 13.63
N THR A 16 3.73 5.27 13.04
CA THR A 16 4.70 6.29 13.49
C THR A 16 4.32 7.69 13.02
N ASP A 17 3.96 7.84 11.75
CA ASP A 17 3.81 9.15 11.12
C ASP A 17 2.36 9.66 11.21
N TYR A 18 1.40 8.73 11.30
CA TYR A 18 -0.03 9.05 11.30
C TYR A 18 -0.76 8.61 12.57
N GLY A 19 -0.10 7.90 13.49
CA GLY A 19 -0.70 7.42 14.73
C GLY A 19 -1.80 6.35 14.52
N LEU A 20 -1.86 5.72 13.35
CA LEU A 20 -2.89 4.76 12.99
C LEU A 20 -2.49 3.34 13.43
N LYS A 21 -3.22 2.80 14.42
CA LYS A 21 -3.02 1.44 14.90
C LYS A 21 -3.90 0.45 14.13
N LEU A 22 -3.43 0.08 12.94
CA LEU A 22 -4.12 -0.85 12.05
C LEU A 22 -3.63 -2.29 12.24
N THR A 23 -4.51 -3.26 12.00
CA THR A 23 -4.18 -4.68 11.88
C THR A 23 -3.39 -4.95 10.59
N LEU A 24 -2.73 -6.11 10.48
CA LEU A 24 -2.04 -6.49 9.25
C LEU A 24 -2.99 -6.66 8.06
N GLU A 25 -4.23 -7.06 8.30
CA GLU A 25 -5.26 -7.22 7.28
C GLU A 25 -5.68 -5.87 6.70
N GLU A 26 -5.96 -4.88 7.55
CA GLU A 26 -6.27 -3.51 7.12
C GLU A 26 -5.10 -2.88 6.34
N VAL A 27 -3.86 -3.09 6.79
CA VAL A 27 -2.67 -2.60 6.07
C VAL A 27 -2.52 -3.29 4.71
N TYR A 28 -2.88 -4.57 4.61
CA TYR A 28 -2.88 -5.30 3.34
C TYR A 28 -3.91 -4.76 2.35
N GLU A 29 -5.12 -4.44 2.82
CA GLU A 29 -6.17 -3.82 1.98
C GLU A 29 -5.74 -2.45 1.45
N ILE A 30 -5.15 -1.61 2.30
CA ILE A 30 -4.60 -0.30 1.91
C ILE A 30 -3.50 -0.47 0.87
N GLY A 31 -2.52 -1.32 1.15
CA GLY A 31 -1.40 -1.59 0.24
C GLY A 31 -1.87 -2.12 -1.12
N SER A 32 -2.87 -3.02 -1.13
CA SER A 32 -3.45 -3.58 -2.35
C SER A 32 -4.18 -2.53 -3.18
N SER A 33 -4.91 -1.63 -2.52
CA SER A 33 -5.60 -0.52 -3.16
C SER A 33 -4.62 0.44 -3.82
N TRP A 34 -3.54 0.80 -3.13
CA TRP A 34 -2.50 1.69 -3.65
C TRP A 34 -1.77 1.11 -4.85
N ILE A 35 -1.41 -0.18 -4.81
CA ILE A 35 -0.78 -0.85 -5.95
C ILE A 35 -1.71 -0.83 -7.16
N SER A 36 -2.98 -1.16 -6.97
CA SER A 36 -3.97 -1.14 -8.06
C SER A 36 -4.11 0.24 -8.70
N PHE A 37 -4.05 1.29 -7.87
CA PHE A 37 -4.04 2.67 -8.34
C PHE A 37 -2.79 3.01 -9.15
N ILE A 38 -1.59 2.67 -8.65
CA ILE A 38 -0.33 2.89 -9.36
C ILE A 38 -0.30 2.12 -10.69
N GLU A 39 -0.72 0.86 -10.70
CA GLU A 39 -0.85 0.06 -11.93
C GLU A 39 -1.77 0.73 -12.96
N THR A 40 -2.86 1.33 -12.48
CA THR A 40 -3.79 2.08 -13.34
C THR A 40 -3.11 3.32 -13.93
N LEU A 41 -2.39 4.09 -13.12
CA LEU A 41 -1.63 5.26 -13.59
C LEU A 41 -0.57 4.87 -14.63
N VAL A 42 0.18 3.80 -14.39
CA VAL A 42 1.18 3.28 -15.33
C VAL A 42 0.53 2.89 -16.66
N LYS A 43 -0.62 2.20 -16.62
CA LYS A 43 -1.36 1.84 -17.84
C LYS A 43 -1.85 3.06 -18.62
N ILE A 44 -2.20 4.16 -17.94
CA ILE A 44 -2.59 5.41 -18.59
C ILE A 44 -1.39 6.07 -19.25
N GLU A 45 -0.26 6.15 -18.54
CA GLU A 45 0.95 6.78 -19.08
C GLU A 45 1.53 6.01 -20.25
N MET A 46 1.51 4.67 -20.23
CA MET A 46 1.95 3.83 -21.35
C MET A 46 1.05 3.91 -22.59
N LYS A 47 -0.16 4.47 -22.48
CA LYS A 47 -1.09 4.69 -23.60
C LYS A 47 -0.91 6.06 -24.27
N LYS A 48 -0.10 6.95 -23.70
CA LYS A 48 0.38 8.16 -24.39
C LYS A 48 1.55 7.82 -25.30
#